data_AF-A0A933ZTQ0-F1
#
_entry.id   AF-A0A933ZTQ0-F1
#
_cell.length_a   1.000
_cell.length_b   1.000
_cell.length_c   1.000
_cell.angle_alpha   90.00
_cell.angle_beta   90.00
_cell.angle_gamma   90.00
#
_symmetry.space_group_name_H-M   'P 1'
#
loop_
_entity.id
_entity.type
_entity.pdbx_description
1 polymer ?
#
loop_
_entity_poly.entity_id
_entity_poly.type
_entity_poly.pdbx_seq_one_letter_code
_entity_poly.pdbx_strand_id
1 'polypeptide(L)'
;MLKKPDLGPHANLVFAEPTPLGLIGLAIGCAALVPAAFGQSLTPGGFKTAAVFCLVFGGGCQFLAGMMNFANKNLWGGTILTAFSFNWLLNWWAFDSLASGFLPDHNVILAVDVVFLIIFLALTYGFGFFSKLLFLFLLDIDLLYAARIGRAVTGTKLLDYPIAAFTVALAAIALWIAFATMLNPTVGRALLKIPGPIFFAPSKPSFDFSLRQAIFDALYAHFRLNAFEPMPLADLEKRVAEKAQGKALAPDLFYLSERGGLNLTLAGGKIESVRLTAEGIDQYEQQALRKHAA
;
A
#
# COMPACT_ATOMS: atom_id res chain seq x y z
N MET A 1 4.60 -29.68 8.61
CA MET A 1 4.18 -28.26 8.56
C MET A 1 3.13 -28.13 7.47
N LEU A 2 1.87 -27.97 7.84
CA LEU A 2 0.77 -27.73 6.89
C LEU A 2 0.99 -26.35 6.25
N LYS A 3 1.10 -26.31 4.92
CA LYS A 3 1.16 -25.05 4.18
C LYS A 3 -0.22 -24.41 4.22
N LYS A 4 -0.36 -23.31 4.97
CA LYS A 4 -1.56 -22.45 4.94
C LYS A 4 -1.94 -22.13 3.49
N PRO A 5 -3.14 -22.53 3.03
CA PRO A 5 -3.70 -21.97 1.82
C PRO A 5 -4.20 -20.56 2.16
N ASP A 6 -3.40 -19.57 1.80
CA ASP A 6 -3.76 -18.16 1.90
C ASP A 6 -4.77 -17.84 0.77
N LEU A 7 -6.05 -17.91 1.10
CA LEU A 7 -7.17 -17.57 0.20
C LEU A 7 -7.69 -16.14 0.45
N GLY A 8 -7.04 -15.38 1.34
CA GLY A 8 -7.37 -13.99 1.63
C GLY A 8 -6.35 -13.02 0.99
N PRO A 9 -6.68 -11.72 0.90
CA PRO A 9 -5.75 -10.68 0.44
C PRO A 9 -4.65 -10.34 1.47
N HIS A 10 -4.57 -11.04 2.60
CA HIS A 10 -3.55 -10.83 3.63
C HIS A 10 -2.36 -11.74 3.39
N ALA A 11 -1.67 -11.51 2.27
CA ALA A 11 -0.34 -12.06 2.06
C ALA A 11 0.51 -11.76 3.29
N ASN A 12 1.09 -12.80 3.91
CA ASN A 12 2.08 -12.65 4.99
C ASN A 12 3.15 -11.63 4.54
N LEU A 13 3.07 -10.41 5.06
CA LEU A 13 4.07 -9.38 4.78
C LEU A 13 5.40 -9.83 5.41
N VAL A 14 6.50 -9.62 4.70
CA VAL A 14 7.84 -9.98 5.18
C VAL A 14 8.28 -9.04 6.29
N PHE A 15 7.90 -7.76 6.16
CA PHE A 15 8.19 -6.70 7.11
C PHE A 15 6.90 -6.05 7.60
N ALA A 16 6.97 -5.44 8.79
CA ALA A 16 5.94 -4.51 9.24
C ALA A 16 5.74 -3.37 8.24
N GLU A 17 4.58 -2.69 8.30
CA GLU A 17 4.23 -1.60 7.38
C GLU A 17 5.32 -0.50 7.37
N PRO A 18 6.10 -0.38 6.28
CA PRO A 18 7.32 0.42 6.31
C PRO A 18 7.11 1.85 5.79
N THR A 19 5.96 2.17 5.19
CA THR A 19 5.66 3.50 4.65
C THR A 19 5.81 4.65 5.67
N PRO A 20 5.41 4.50 6.95
CA PRO A 20 5.60 5.55 7.96
C PRO A 20 7.07 5.96 8.14
N LEU A 21 8.02 5.00 8.08
CA LEU A 21 9.44 5.29 8.18
C LEU A 21 9.89 6.22 7.04
N GLY A 22 9.50 5.90 5.81
CA GLY A 22 9.82 6.71 4.65
C GLY A 22 9.25 8.13 4.73
N LEU A 23 7.99 8.25 5.14
CA LEU A 23 7.30 9.55 5.25
C LEU A 23 7.81 10.43 6.39
N ILE A 24 8.20 9.84 7.54
CA ILE A 24 8.88 10.57 8.61
C ILE A 24 10.24 11.07 8.14
N GLY A 25 11.00 10.21 7.46
CA GLY A 25 12.29 10.58 6.87
C GLY A 25 12.16 11.74 5.88
N LEU A 26 11.15 11.68 5.01
CA LEU A 26 10.81 12.77 4.10
C LEU A 26 10.52 14.07 4.84
N ALA A 27 9.66 14.03 5.87
CA ALA A 27 9.28 15.23 6.61
C ALA A 27 10.48 15.91 7.29
N ILE A 28 11.40 15.11 7.86
CA ILE A 28 12.64 15.61 8.45
C ILE A 28 13.56 16.20 7.37
N GLY A 29 13.68 15.54 6.22
CA GLY A 29 14.41 16.06 5.07
C GLY A 29 13.86 17.42 4.61
N CYS A 30 12.55 17.53 4.43
CA CYS A 30 11.89 18.78 4.06
C CYS A 30 12.12 19.88 5.10
N ALA A 31 12.02 19.55 6.40
CA ALA A 31 12.28 20.51 7.48
C ALA A 31 13.71 21.08 7.42
N ALA A 32 14.70 20.27 7.05
CA ALA A 32 16.08 20.72 6.86
C ALA A 32 16.25 21.67 5.67
N LEU A 33 15.37 21.60 4.66
CA LEU A 33 15.38 22.50 3.50
C LEU A 33 14.66 23.83 3.75
N VAL A 34 13.79 23.93 4.76
CA VAL A 34 12.94 25.12 5.02
C VAL A 34 13.75 26.42 5.07
N PRO A 35 14.87 26.53 5.81
CA PRO A 35 15.64 27.78 5.84
C PRO A 35 16.10 28.23 4.45
N ALA A 36 16.66 27.30 3.65
CA ALA A 36 17.10 27.58 2.29
C ALA A 36 15.92 27.89 1.36
N ALA A 37 14.80 27.19 1.51
CA ALA A 37 13.60 27.37 0.70
C ALA A 37 12.99 28.76 0.88
N PHE A 38 13.00 29.30 2.11
CA PHE A 38 12.58 30.68 2.39
C PHE A 38 13.68 31.73 2.12
N GLY A 39 14.75 31.37 1.41
CA GLY A 39 15.78 32.29 0.95
C GLY A 39 16.75 32.74 2.03
N GLN A 40 16.84 32.05 3.18
CA GLN A 40 17.87 32.34 4.16
C GLN A 40 19.23 31.94 3.61
N SER A 41 20.17 32.88 3.60
CA SER A 41 21.56 32.60 3.25
C SER A 41 22.15 31.62 4.25
N LEU A 42 22.55 30.45 3.77
CA LEU A 42 23.20 29.44 4.59
C LEU A 42 24.71 29.63 4.58
N THR A 43 25.34 29.43 5.74
CA THR A 43 26.79 29.24 5.83
C THR A 43 27.18 27.88 5.25
N PRO A 44 28.45 27.64 4.91
CA PRO A 44 28.93 26.31 4.56
C PRO A 44 28.54 25.24 5.60
N GLY A 45 28.60 25.60 6.90
CA GLY A 45 28.12 24.74 7.98
C GLY A 45 26.63 24.42 7.87
N GLY A 46 25.78 25.42 7.61
CA GLY A 46 24.35 25.24 7.39
C GLY A 46 24.05 24.31 6.20
N PHE A 47 24.77 24.47 5.09
CA PHE A 47 24.66 23.58 3.93
C PHE A 47 25.05 22.13 4.29
N LYS A 48 26.19 21.91 4.98
CA LYS A 48 26.59 20.56 5.43
C LYS A 48 25.57 19.94 6.39
N THR A 49 25.01 20.73 7.30
CA THR A 49 23.97 20.24 8.22
C THR A 49 22.72 19.79 7.45
N ALA A 50 22.21 20.62 6.54
CA ALA A 50 21.06 20.25 5.70
C ALA A 50 21.36 19.00 4.85
N ALA A 51 22.58 18.90 4.30
CA ALA A 51 23.02 17.74 3.54
C ALA A 51 22.91 16.44 4.36
N VAL A 52 23.35 16.42 5.62
CA VAL A 52 23.27 15.22 6.48
C VAL A 52 21.82 14.78 6.71
N PHE A 53 20.90 15.71 6.94
CA PHE A 53 19.47 15.37 7.07
C PHE A 53 18.89 14.85 5.77
N CYS A 54 19.28 15.42 4.63
CA CYS A 54 18.91 14.89 3.31
C CYS A 54 19.40 13.46 3.13
N LEU A 55 20.65 13.16 3.51
CA LEU A 55 21.25 11.83 3.37
C LEU A 55 20.57 10.79 4.27
N VAL A 56 20.52 11.06 5.57
CA VAL A 56 20.12 10.06 6.57
C VAL A 56 18.61 9.86 6.59
N PHE A 57 17.85 10.96 6.63
CA PHE A 57 16.40 10.91 6.77
C PHE A 57 15.70 10.94 5.41
N GLY A 58 16.03 11.91 4.57
CA GLY A 58 15.45 11.99 3.22
C GLY A 58 15.78 10.74 2.39
N GLY A 59 17.06 10.39 2.31
CA GLY A 59 17.58 9.26 1.56
C GLY A 59 17.43 7.93 2.31
N GLY A 60 18.08 7.79 3.46
CA GLY A 60 18.21 6.52 4.18
C GLY A 60 16.90 5.90 4.63
N CYS A 61 16.03 6.65 5.32
CA CYS A 61 14.73 6.13 5.76
C CYS A 61 13.85 5.70 4.58
N GLN A 62 13.83 6.50 3.50
CA GLN A 62 13.04 6.17 2.31
C GLN A 62 13.61 4.99 1.53
N PHE A 63 14.94 4.83 1.51
CA PHE A 63 15.57 3.67 0.89
C PHE A 63 15.13 2.38 1.57
N LEU A 64 15.27 2.34 2.91
CA LEU A 64 14.86 1.19 3.71
C LEU A 64 13.37 0.89 3.54
N ALA A 65 12.52 1.93 3.61
CA ALA A 65 11.09 1.78 3.45
C ALA A 65 10.70 1.29 2.05
N GLY A 66 11.39 1.75 1.01
CA GLY A 66 11.19 1.29 -0.37
C GLY A 66 11.59 -0.18 -0.56
N MET A 67 12.75 -0.58 -0.05
CA MET A 67 13.20 -1.98 -0.11
C MET A 67 12.27 -2.93 0.65
N MET A 68 11.80 -2.52 1.83
CA MET A 68 10.82 -3.29 2.61
C MET A 68 9.48 -3.37 1.88
N ASN A 69 9.03 -2.31 1.20
CA ASN A 69 7.82 -2.34 0.38
C ASN A 69 7.95 -3.31 -0.82
N PHE A 70 9.09 -3.35 -1.51
CA PHE A 70 9.31 -4.35 -2.57
C PHE A 70 9.28 -5.77 -2.02
N ALA A 71 9.91 -6.03 -0.86
CA ALA A 71 9.84 -7.32 -0.19
C ALA A 71 8.40 -7.70 0.22
N ASN A 72 7.61 -6.70 0.61
CA ASN A 72 6.18 -6.82 0.88
C ASN A 72 5.31 -6.90 -0.39
N LYS A 73 5.91 -6.96 -1.59
CA LYS A 73 5.21 -6.98 -2.89
C LYS A 73 4.33 -5.74 -3.14
N ASN A 74 4.59 -4.64 -2.45
CA ASN A 74 3.98 -3.35 -2.71
C ASN A 74 4.79 -2.59 -3.76
N LEU A 75 4.48 -2.82 -5.04
CA LEU A 75 5.17 -2.20 -6.18
C LEU A 75 5.12 -0.67 -6.12
N TRP A 76 3.96 -0.09 -5.80
CA TRP A 76 3.76 1.36 -5.76
C TRP A 76 4.61 2.01 -4.66
N GLY A 77 4.49 1.50 -3.43
CA GLY A 77 5.27 1.99 -2.28
C GLY A 77 6.78 1.80 -2.47
N GLY A 78 7.19 0.65 -3.01
CA GLY A 78 8.61 0.34 -3.25
C GLY A 78 9.22 1.29 -4.28
N THR A 79 8.54 1.46 -5.41
CA THR A 79 9.02 2.32 -6.51
C THR A 79 9.15 3.76 -6.07
N ILE A 80 8.10 4.32 -5.44
CA ILE A 80 8.07 5.74 -5.11
C ILE A 80 9.09 6.11 -4.03
N LEU A 81 9.17 5.33 -2.93
CA LEU A 81 10.08 5.63 -1.81
C LEU A 81 11.54 5.43 -2.21
N THR A 82 11.85 4.40 -3.00
CA THR A 82 13.22 4.21 -3.52
C THR A 82 13.61 5.31 -4.51
N ALA A 83 12.72 5.72 -5.41
CA ALA A 83 13.00 6.82 -6.33
C ALA A 83 13.23 8.15 -5.59
N PHE A 84 12.40 8.47 -4.60
CA PHE A 84 12.61 9.65 -3.76
C PHE A 84 13.87 9.56 -2.93
N SER A 85 14.23 8.40 -2.41
CA SER A 85 15.48 8.21 -1.69
C SER A 85 16.68 8.69 -2.53
N PHE A 86 16.75 8.27 -3.79
CA PHE A 86 17.81 8.72 -4.69
C PHE A 86 17.73 10.21 -5.02
N ASN A 87 16.52 10.77 -5.15
CA ASN A 87 16.35 12.22 -5.27
C ASN A 87 16.89 12.98 -4.04
N TRP A 88 16.70 12.44 -2.84
CA TRP A 88 17.27 12.99 -1.61
C TRP A 88 18.79 12.83 -1.52
N LEU A 89 19.37 11.77 -2.09
CA LEU A 89 20.83 11.67 -2.23
C LEU A 89 21.37 12.75 -3.18
N LEU A 90 20.66 13.10 -4.24
CA LEU A 90 21.02 14.22 -5.10
C LEU A 90 20.93 15.55 -4.35
N ASN A 91 19.91 15.74 -3.50
CA ASN A 91 19.84 16.92 -2.62
C ASN A 91 20.99 16.96 -1.62
N TRP A 92 21.33 15.83 -0.99
CA TRP A 92 22.52 15.74 -0.14
C TRP A 92 23.78 16.18 -0.89
N TRP A 93 24.02 15.60 -2.08
CA TRP A 93 25.17 15.96 -2.90
C TRP A 93 25.17 17.44 -3.32
N ALA A 94 24.02 18.00 -3.68
CA ALA A 94 23.91 19.40 -4.06
C ALA A 94 24.24 20.35 -2.89
N PHE A 95 23.70 20.09 -1.69
CA PHE A 95 24.01 20.88 -0.50
C PHE A 95 25.46 20.70 -0.05
N ASP A 96 25.99 19.48 -0.11
CA ASP A 96 27.39 19.18 0.21
C ASP A 96 28.35 19.92 -0.74
N SER A 97 28.02 19.94 -2.02
CA SER A 97 28.73 20.66 -3.08
C SER A 97 28.72 22.17 -2.88
N LEU A 98 27.55 22.75 -2.58
CA LEU A 98 27.39 24.17 -2.30
C LEU A 98 28.25 24.61 -1.10
N ALA A 99 28.33 23.78 -0.05
CA ALA A 99 29.21 24.03 1.08
C ALA A 99 30.71 24.07 0.69
N SER A 100 31.07 23.34 -0.37
CA SER A 100 32.43 23.27 -0.91
C SER A 100 32.70 24.26 -2.05
N GLY A 101 31.75 25.16 -2.36
CA GLY A 101 31.89 26.15 -3.44
C GLY A 101 31.71 25.57 -4.85
N PHE A 102 31.23 24.33 -4.98
CA PHE A 102 30.87 23.73 -6.25
C PHE A 102 29.39 23.94 -6.54
N LEU A 103 29.06 24.47 -7.72
CA LEU A 103 27.69 24.67 -8.18
C LEU A 103 27.33 23.57 -9.18
N PRO A 104 26.38 22.68 -8.84
CA PRO A 104 25.83 21.72 -9.80
C PRO A 104 25.28 22.42 -11.06
N ASP A 105 25.45 21.77 -12.22
CA ASP A 105 25.01 22.34 -13.50
C ASP A 105 23.49 22.54 -13.54
N HIS A 106 23.08 23.78 -13.82
CA HIS A 106 21.68 24.17 -13.81
C HIS A 106 20.86 23.47 -14.91
N ASN A 107 21.41 23.33 -16.12
CA ASN A 107 20.69 22.76 -17.26
C ASN A 107 20.47 21.26 -17.08
N VAL A 108 21.46 20.56 -16.50
CA VAL A 108 21.33 19.15 -16.15
C VAL A 108 20.24 18.96 -15.10
N ILE A 109 20.24 19.77 -14.02
CA ILE A 109 19.18 19.72 -12.99
C ILE A 109 17.81 20.00 -13.59
N LEU A 110 17.69 21.02 -14.45
CA LEU A 110 16.43 21.35 -15.11
C LEU A 110 15.90 20.19 -15.96
N ALA A 111 16.76 19.55 -16.76
CA ALA A 111 16.36 18.40 -17.57
C ALA A 111 15.86 17.24 -16.70
N VAL A 112 16.51 16.99 -15.58
CA VAL A 112 16.11 15.96 -14.61
C VAL A 112 14.79 16.32 -13.92
N ASP A 113 14.59 17.59 -13.52
CA ASP A 113 13.35 18.08 -12.91
C ASP A 113 12.15 17.90 -13.85
N VAL A 114 12.33 18.13 -15.16
CA VAL A 114 11.29 17.88 -16.18
C VAL A 114 10.90 16.41 -16.26
N VAL A 115 11.88 15.50 -16.25
CA VAL A 115 11.61 14.05 -16.25
C VAL A 115 10.91 13.62 -14.96
N PHE A 116 11.33 14.14 -13.80
CA PHE A 116 10.66 13.87 -12.54
C PHE A 116 9.20 14.30 -12.56
N LEU A 117 8.88 15.48 -13.11
CA LEU A 117 7.50 15.93 -13.22
C LEU A 117 6.65 14.94 -14.05
N ILE A 118 7.15 14.45 -15.18
CA ILE A 118 6.43 13.47 -16.02
C ILE A 118 6.16 12.18 -15.23
N ILE A 119 7.17 11.69 -14.49
CA ILE A 119 7.04 10.50 -13.65
C ILE A 119 6.01 10.73 -12.54
N PHE A 120 6.08 11.87 -11.84
CA PHE A 120 5.16 12.15 -10.75
C PHE A 120 3.73 12.33 -11.21
N LEU A 121 3.46 12.94 -12.37
CA LEU A 121 2.11 13.02 -12.93
C LEU A 121 1.49 11.62 -13.13
N ALA A 122 2.28 10.64 -13.60
CA ALA A 122 1.82 9.26 -13.73
C ALA A 122 1.56 8.60 -12.37
N LEU A 123 2.43 8.85 -11.38
CA LEU A 123 2.25 8.36 -10.01
C LEU A 123 1.03 9.00 -9.33
N THR A 124 0.86 10.32 -9.42
CA THR A 124 -0.30 11.08 -8.91
C THR A 124 -1.59 10.48 -9.42
N TYR A 125 -1.67 10.20 -10.72
CA TYR A 125 -2.82 9.51 -11.31
C TYR A 125 -3.06 8.13 -10.67
N GLY A 126 -2.02 7.30 -10.57
CA GLY A 126 -2.10 5.98 -9.96
C GLY A 126 -2.56 6.00 -8.49
N PHE A 127 -2.00 6.90 -7.69
CA PHE A 127 -2.34 7.06 -6.27
C PHE A 127 -3.75 7.61 -6.03
N GLY A 128 -4.35 8.26 -7.05
CA GLY A 128 -5.76 8.66 -7.04
C GLY A 128 -6.74 7.49 -6.87
N PHE A 129 -6.34 6.25 -7.20
CA PHE A 129 -7.12 5.03 -6.96
C PHE A 129 -6.96 4.45 -5.54
N PHE A 130 -6.08 5.01 -4.71
CA PHE A 130 -5.83 4.53 -3.34
C PHE A 130 -6.38 5.48 -2.27
N SER A 131 -6.01 6.76 -2.32
CA SER A 131 -6.42 7.74 -1.30
C SER A 131 -6.38 9.17 -1.82
N LYS A 132 -7.36 10.02 -1.43
CA LYS A 132 -7.31 11.46 -1.72
C LYS A 132 -6.10 12.14 -1.08
N LEU A 133 -5.65 11.63 0.06
CA LEU A 133 -4.52 12.23 0.77
C LEU A 133 -3.20 11.90 0.07
N LEU A 134 -3.04 10.67 -0.42
CA LEU A 134 -1.87 10.28 -1.24
C LEU A 134 -1.87 11.00 -2.59
N PHE A 135 -3.05 11.19 -3.20
CA PHE A 135 -3.18 12.03 -4.39
C PHE A 135 -2.77 13.47 -4.12
N LEU A 136 -3.27 14.09 -3.05
CA LEU A 136 -2.92 15.47 -2.70
C LEU A 136 -1.42 15.61 -2.40
N PHE A 137 -0.85 14.64 -1.69
CA PHE A 137 0.58 14.57 -1.40
C PHE A 137 1.43 14.57 -2.69
N LEU A 138 1.03 13.80 -3.70
CA LEU A 138 1.76 13.76 -4.98
C LEU A 138 1.46 14.95 -5.89
N LEU A 139 0.23 15.48 -5.85
CA LEU A 139 -0.11 16.72 -6.54
C LEU A 139 0.72 17.89 -6.01
N ASP A 140 0.95 17.96 -4.70
CA ASP A 140 1.84 18.96 -4.09
C ASP A 140 3.28 18.86 -4.62
N ILE A 141 3.78 17.63 -4.83
CA ILE A 141 5.07 17.38 -5.48
C ILE A 141 5.06 17.85 -6.95
N ASP A 142 4.01 17.53 -7.70
CA ASP A 142 3.87 17.97 -9.10
C ASP A 142 3.93 19.51 -9.20
N LEU A 143 3.20 20.20 -8.31
CA LEU A 143 3.20 21.66 -8.25
C LEU A 143 4.56 22.22 -7.81
N LEU A 144 5.26 21.55 -6.89
CA LEU A 144 6.62 21.89 -6.49
C LEU A 144 7.59 21.81 -7.68
N TYR A 145 7.57 20.71 -8.43
CA TYR A 145 8.42 20.56 -9.62
C TYR A 145 8.04 21.55 -10.72
N ALA A 146 6.75 21.78 -10.96
CA ALA A 146 6.29 22.79 -11.91
C ALA A 146 6.78 24.20 -11.55
N ALA A 147 6.72 24.57 -10.26
CA ALA A 147 7.24 25.85 -9.78
C ALA A 147 8.77 25.93 -9.92
N ARG A 148 9.51 24.86 -9.61
CA ARG A 148 10.97 24.80 -9.80
C ARG A 148 11.37 24.97 -11.26
N ILE A 149 10.71 24.27 -12.18
CA ILE A 149 10.93 24.37 -13.63
C ILE A 149 10.58 25.79 -14.10
N GLY A 150 9.43 26.31 -13.70
CA GLY A 150 9.02 27.68 -14.03
C GLY A 150 10.04 28.72 -13.57
N ARG A 151 10.60 28.55 -12.36
CA ARG A 151 11.65 29.41 -11.82
C ARG A 151 12.93 29.32 -12.66
N ALA A 152 13.35 28.10 -13.00
CA ALA A 152 14.54 27.86 -13.80
C ALA A 152 14.44 28.50 -15.20
N VAL A 153 13.28 28.39 -15.85
CA VAL A 153 13.07 28.93 -17.20
C VAL A 153 12.91 30.45 -17.21
N THR A 154 12.22 31.02 -16.23
CA THR A 154 11.90 32.46 -16.21
C THR A 154 12.89 33.31 -15.42
N GLY A 155 13.71 32.69 -14.56
CA GLY A 155 14.60 33.38 -13.62
C GLY A 155 13.88 34.18 -12.52
N THR A 156 12.54 34.10 -12.42
CA THR A 156 11.78 34.88 -11.45
C THR A 156 11.93 34.35 -10.03
N LYS A 157 12.18 35.24 -9.07
CA LYS A 157 12.20 34.90 -7.64
C LYS A 157 10.80 34.77 -7.03
N LEU A 158 9.75 35.16 -7.76
CA LEU A 158 8.37 35.05 -7.27
C LEU A 158 7.97 33.59 -6.97
N LEU A 159 8.59 32.64 -7.68
CA LEU A 159 8.33 31.21 -7.51
C LEU A 159 9.05 30.59 -6.31
N ASP A 160 9.94 31.32 -5.63
CA ASP A 160 10.63 30.85 -4.42
C ASP A 160 9.61 30.60 -3.28
N TYR A 161 8.62 31.49 -3.12
CA TYR A 161 7.59 31.34 -2.08
C TYR A 161 6.68 30.13 -2.30
N PRO A 162 6.11 29.89 -3.50
CA PRO A 162 5.41 28.64 -3.79
C PRO A 162 6.25 27.38 -3.52
N ILE A 163 7.52 27.35 -3.95
CA ILE A 163 8.41 26.19 -3.71
C ILE A 163 8.57 25.93 -2.22
N ALA A 164 8.78 26.98 -1.42
CA ALA A 164 8.88 26.86 0.04
C ALA A 164 7.57 26.39 0.67
N ALA A 165 6.43 26.95 0.24
CA ALA A 165 5.11 26.57 0.74
C ALA A 165 4.80 25.09 0.45
N PHE A 166 5.03 24.62 -0.78
CA PHE A 166 4.86 23.22 -1.14
C PHE A 166 5.82 22.31 -0.36
N THR A 167 7.07 22.72 -0.15
CA THR A 167 8.02 21.94 0.68
C THR A 167 7.50 21.73 2.11
N VAL A 168 6.89 22.75 2.72
CA VAL A 168 6.28 22.65 4.06
C VAL A 168 4.98 21.83 4.03
N ALA A 169 4.13 22.05 3.03
CA ALA A 169 2.89 21.29 2.86
C ALA A 169 3.17 19.80 2.70
N LEU A 170 4.18 19.45 1.91
CA LEU A 170 4.67 18.09 1.71
C LEU A 170 5.03 17.42 3.04
N ALA A 171 5.82 18.11 3.88
CA ALA A 171 6.22 17.61 5.19
C ALA A 171 5.02 17.39 6.10
N ALA A 172 4.07 18.33 6.12
CA ALA A 172 2.87 18.24 6.95
C ALA A 172 1.96 17.07 6.53
N ILE A 173 1.73 16.90 5.23
CA ILE A 173 0.93 15.79 4.70
C ILE A 173 1.63 14.45 4.95
N ALA A 174 2.95 14.37 4.76
CA ALA A 174 3.74 13.18 5.06
C ALA A 174 3.60 12.74 6.53
N LEU A 175 3.75 13.69 7.46
CA LEU A 175 3.58 13.42 8.90
C LEU A 175 2.16 12.98 9.22
N TRP A 176 1.14 13.62 8.63
CA TRP A 176 -0.25 13.21 8.84
C TRP A 176 -0.47 11.75 8.42
N ILE A 177 -0.01 11.37 7.22
CA ILE A 177 -0.14 9.99 6.72
C ILE A 177 0.65 9.03 7.61
N ALA A 178 1.90 9.36 7.97
CA ALA A 178 2.74 8.52 8.81
C ALA A 178 2.11 8.27 10.19
N PHE A 179 1.66 9.33 10.86
CA PHE A 179 1.00 9.23 12.15
C PHE A 179 -0.34 8.51 12.06
N ALA A 180 -1.13 8.75 11.02
CA ALA A 180 -2.38 8.02 10.83
C ALA A 180 -2.14 6.51 10.67
N THR A 181 -1.11 6.15 9.91
CA THR A 181 -0.74 4.75 9.64
C THR A 181 -0.18 4.05 10.89
N MET A 182 0.50 4.78 11.78
CA MET A 182 1.02 4.22 13.04
C MET A 182 -0.02 4.22 14.17
N LEU A 183 -0.70 5.35 14.40
CA LEU A 183 -1.57 5.54 15.56
C LEU A 183 -2.92 4.84 15.40
N ASN A 184 -3.51 4.81 14.20
CA ASN A 184 -4.83 4.20 14.03
C ASN A 184 -4.83 2.70 14.38
N PRO A 185 -3.85 1.89 13.93
CA PRO A 185 -3.76 0.50 14.35
C PRO A 185 -3.46 0.36 15.86
N THR A 186 -2.57 1.18 16.42
CA THR A 186 -2.24 1.13 17.86
C THR A 186 -3.45 1.43 18.74
N VAL A 187 -4.30 2.38 18.34
CA VAL A 187 -5.50 2.79 19.09
C VAL A 187 -6.72 1.92 18.74
N GLY A 188 -6.63 1.09 17.71
CA GLY A 188 -7.72 0.21 17.26
C GLY A 188 -8.92 0.94 16.65
N ARG A 189 -8.78 2.23 16.32
CA ARG A 189 -9.81 3.05 15.65
C ARG A 189 -9.17 4.15 14.80
N ALA A 190 -9.93 4.71 13.87
CA ALA A 190 -9.50 5.86 13.08
C ALA A 190 -9.42 7.13 13.92
N LEU A 191 -8.26 7.41 14.52
CA LEU A 191 -7.93 8.65 15.22
C LEU A 191 -7.66 9.78 14.21
N LEU A 192 -6.80 9.51 13.23
CA LEU A 192 -6.47 10.42 12.13
C LEU A 192 -7.07 9.88 10.84
N LYS A 193 -7.81 10.72 10.12
CA LYS A 193 -8.56 10.29 8.93
C LYS A 193 -7.62 10.19 7.71
N ILE A 194 -7.67 9.05 7.02
CA ILE A 194 -7.14 8.87 5.67
C ILE A 194 -8.36 8.66 4.76
N PRO A 195 -8.77 9.66 3.96
CA PRO A 195 -9.90 9.51 3.06
C PRO A 195 -9.58 8.49 1.95
N GLY A 196 -10.62 7.79 1.49
CA GLY A 196 -10.55 6.80 0.40
C GLY A 196 -10.17 7.41 -0.96
N PRO A 197 -10.31 6.67 -2.07
CA PRO A 197 -9.81 7.11 -3.37
C PRO A 197 -10.56 8.33 -3.95
N ILE A 198 -9.92 9.00 -4.92
CA ILE A 198 -10.54 10.02 -5.78
C ILE A 198 -11.14 9.37 -7.01
N PHE A 199 -10.43 8.41 -7.60
CA PHE A 199 -10.85 7.71 -8.81
C PHE A 199 -11.43 6.34 -8.45
N PHE A 200 -12.52 5.97 -9.10
CA PHE A 200 -13.15 4.67 -8.95
C PHE A 200 -13.02 3.93 -10.28
N ALA A 201 -12.31 2.80 -10.24
CA ALA A 201 -12.28 1.87 -11.38
C ALA A 201 -13.42 0.84 -11.23
N PRO A 202 -14.12 0.49 -12.31
CA PRO A 202 -15.04 -0.64 -12.28
C PRO A 202 -14.26 -1.91 -11.88
N SER A 203 -14.82 -2.71 -10.98
CA SER A 203 -14.19 -3.95 -10.56
C SER A 203 -14.02 -4.87 -11.77
N LYS A 204 -12.81 -5.40 -11.96
CA LYS A 204 -12.63 -6.52 -12.89
C LYS A 204 -13.54 -7.66 -12.42
N PRO A 205 -14.24 -8.37 -13.33
CA PRO A 205 -14.98 -9.57 -12.96
C PRO A 205 -14.02 -10.52 -12.26
N SER A 206 -14.16 -10.67 -10.95
CA SER A 206 -13.41 -11.63 -10.15
C SER A 206 -14.24 -12.90 -9.99
N PHE A 207 -13.56 -13.97 -9.60
CA PHE A 207 -14.25 -15.19 -9.24
C PHE A 207 -15.19 -14.93 -8.05
N ASP A 208 -16.48 -15.24 -8.20
CA ASP A 208 -17.48 -15.07 -7.15
C ASP A 208 -17.36 -16.21 -6.12
N PHE A 209 -16.78 -15.88 -4.96
CA PHE A 209 -16.60 -16.83 -3.85
C PHE A 209 -17.86 -17.02 -2.99
N SER A 210 -18.94 -16.26 -3.23
CA SER A 210 -20.12 -16.25 -2.35
C SER A 210 -20.76 -17.62 -2.21
N LEU A 211 -20.83 -18.40 -3.30
CA LEU A 211 -21.36 -19.76 -3.28
C LEU A 211 -20.50 -20.70 -2.44
N ARG A 212 -19.17 -20.63 -2.60
CA ARG A 212 -18.23 -21.48 -1.85
C ARG A 212 -18.28 -21.17 -0.36
N GLN A 213 -18.37 -19.88 -0.01
CA GLN A 213 -18.52 -19.46 1.38
C GLN A 213 -19.82 -19.97 1.98
N ALA A 214 -20.94 -19.87 1.24
CA ALA A 214 -22.23 -20.42 1.68
C ALA A 214 -22.19 -21.94 1.89
N ILE A 215 -21.48 -22.68 1.03
CA ILE A 215 -21.25 -24.13 1.21
C ILE A 215 -20.52 -24.40 2.53
N PHE A 216 -19.42 -23.70 2.79
CA PHE A 216 -18.68 -23.85 4.05
C PHE A 216 -19.51 -23.46 5.28
N ASP A 217 -20.24 -22.35 5.22
CA ASP A 217 -21.11 -21.89 6.31
C ASP A 217 -22.16 -22.98 6.66
N ALA A 218 -22.83 -23.52 5.63
CA ALA A 218 -23.84 -24.55 5.80
C ALA A 218 -23.27 -25.85 6.39
N LEU A 219 -22.12 -26.30 5.89
CA LEU A 219 -21.47 -27.52 6.37
C LEU A 219 -20.85 -27.34 7.75
N TYR A 220 -20.32 -26.15 8.07
CA TYR A 220 -19.79 -25.86 9.40
C TYR A 220 -20.91 -25.81 10.44
N ALA A 221 -22.05 -25.17 10.12
CA ALA A 221 -23.22 -25.19 10.99
C ALA A 221 -23.73 -26.61 11.25
N HIS A 222 -23.66 -27.50 10.25
CA HIS A 222 -23.99 -28.91 10.42
C HIS A 222 -22.95 -29.66 11.27
N PHE A 223 -21.67 -29.43 11.05
CA PHE A 223 -20.59 -29.99 11.86
C PHE A 223 -20.74 -29.64 13.35
N ARG A 224 -21.13 -28.40 13.66
CA ARG A 224 -21.33 -27.95 15.04
C ARG A 224 -22.41 -28.73 15.80
N LEU A 225 -23.34 -29.36 15.09
CA LEU A 225 -24.46 -30.11 15.66
C LEU A 225 -24.26 -31.62 15.56
N ASN A 226 -23.68 -32.10 14.45
CA ASN A 226 -23.62 -33.52 14.09
C ASN A 226 -22.18 -34.04 13.94
N ALA A 227 -21.19 -33.25 14.35
CA ALA A 227 -19.77 -33.55 14.19
C ALA A 227 -19.43 -33.96 12.74
N PHE A 228 -18.74 -35.09 12.56
CA PHE A 228 -18.24 -35.54 11.27
C PHE A 228 -19.24 -36.35 10.44
N GLU A 229 -20.52 -36.31 10.79
CA GLU A 229 -21.58 -36.95 10.00
C GLU A 229 -21.74 -36.28 8.62
N PRO A 230 -21.93 -37.06 7.54
CA PRO A 230 -22.17 -36.52 6.20
C PRO A 230 -23.55 -35.85 6.07
N MET A 231 -23.57 -34.65 5.49
CA MET A 231 -24.82 -34.00 5.08
C MET A 231 -25.26 -34.52 3.71
N PRO A 232 -26.52 -34.96 3.54
CA PRO A 232 -27.07 -35.29 2.23
C PRO A 232 -26.99 -34.10 1.26
N LEU A 233 -26.66 -34.35 -0.01
CA LEU A 233 -26.52 -33.28 -1.01
C LEU A 233 -27.79 -32.43 -1.14
N ALA A 234 -28.97 -33.04 -1.10
CA ALA A 234 -30.25 -32.35 -1.19
C ALA A 234 -30.45 -31.32 -0.05
N ASP A 235 -29.96 -31.62 1.15
CA ASP A 235 -30.03 -30.71 2.29
C ASP A 235 -29.06 -29.53 2.11
N LEU A 236 -27.87 -29.79 1.56
CA LEU A 236 -26.93 -28.73 1.24
C LEU A 236 -27.50 -27.80 0.16
N GLU A 237 -28.03 -28.36 -0.92
CA GLU A 237 -28.66 -27.61 -2.02
C GLU A 237 -29.77 -26.69 -1.50
N LYS A 238 -30.61 -27.20 -0.60
CA LYS A 238 -31.65 -26.40 0.05
C LYS A 238 -31.08 -25.24 0.88
N ARG A 239 -30.00 -25.48 1.63
CA ARG A 239 -29.36 -24.47 2.49
C ARG A 239 -28.65 -23.36 1.71
N VAL A 240 -28.11 -23.66 0.53
CA VAL A 240 -27.36 -22.70 -0.29
C VAL A 240 -28.14 -22.17 -1.49
N ALA A 241 -29.41 -22.57 -1.67
CA ALA A 241 -30.22 -22.27 -2.85
C ALA A 241 -30.23 -20.79 -3.25
N GLU A 242 -30.35 -19.89 -2.27
CA GLU A 242 -30.34 -18.43 -2.50
C GLU A 242 -29.03 -17.95 -3.13
N LYS A 243 -27.89 -18.49 -2.68
CA LYS A 243 -26.56 -18.12 -3.19
C LYS A 243 -26.19 -18.89 -4.46
N ALA A 244 -26.71 -20.09 -4.62
CA ALA A 244 -26.51 -20.90 -5.82
C ALA A 244 -27.19 -20.28 -7.04
N GLN A 245 -28.34 -19.61 -6.86
CA GLN A 245 -29.11 -18.99 -7.96
C GLN A 245 -29.35 -19.96 -9.14
N GLY A 246 -29.60 -21.23 -8.83
CA GLY A 246 -29.81 -22.30 -9.82
C GLY A 246 -28.54 -22.88 -10.45
N LYS A 247 -27.33 -22.45 -10.02
CA LYS A 247 -26.07 -23.07 -10.44
C LYS A 247 -25.93 -24.46 -9.82
N ALA A 248 -25.40 -25.41 -10.60
CA ALA A 248 -25.07 -26.74 -10.10
C ALA A 248 -23.92 -26.67 -9.08
N LEU A 249 -24.06 -27.34 -7.94
CA LEU A 249 -23.02 -27.35 -6.89
C LEU A 249 -21.83 -28.26 -7.21
N ALA A 250 -22.02 -29.27 -8.06
CA ALA A 250 -21.01 -30.30 -8.35
C ALA A 250 -19.61 -29.74 -8.66
N PRO A 251 -19.43 -28.75 -9.56
CA PRO A 251 -18.11 -28.20 -9.86
C PRO A 251 -17.40 -27.61 -8.63
N ASP A 252 -18.12 -26.87 -7.79
CA ASP A 252 -17.55 -26.28 -6.58
C ASP A 252 -17.28 -27.34 -5.51
N LEU A 253 -18.14 -28.34 -5.36
CA LEU A 253 -17.93 -29.44 -4.42
C LEU A 253 -16.70 -30.28 -4.77
N PHE A 254 -16.54 -30.66 -6.04
CA PHE A 254 -15.34 -31.38 -6.50
C PHE A 254 -14.09 -30.51 -6.33
N TYR A 255 -14.14 -29.23 -6.72
CA TYR A 255 -13.02 -28.31 -6.53
C TYR A 255 -12.60 -28.18 -5.05
N LEU A 256 -13.55 -28.01 -4.14
CA LEU A 256 -13.28 -27.89 -2.71
C LEU A 256 -12.83 -29.22 -2.08
N SER A 257 -13.25 -30.35 -2.64
CA SER A 257 -12.76 -31.68 -2.22
C SER A 257 -11.31 -31.93 -2.65
N GLU A 258 -10.95 -31.59 -3.90
CA GLU A 258 -9.56 -31.64 -4.39
C GLU A 258 -8.63 -30.71 -3.59
N ARG A 259 -9.17 -29.62 -3.05
CA ARG A 259 -8.45 -28.70 -2.13
C ARG A 259 -8.32 -29.24 -0.70
N GLY A 260 -8.84 -30.44 -0.41
CA GLY A 260 -8.79 -31.07 0.91
C GLY A 260 -9.82 -30.55 1.91
N GLY A 261 -10.65 -29.56 1.55
CA GLY A 261 -11.63 -28.95 2.46
C GLY A 261 -12.88 -29.81 2.68
N LEU A 262 -13.26 -30.61 1.68
CA LEU A 262 -14.46 -31.45 1.70
C LEU A 262 -14.15 -32.92 1.47
N ASN A 263 -14.93 -33.78 2.13
CA ASN A 263 -15.00 -35.19 1.81
C ASN A 263 -16.36 -35.48 1.16
N LEU A 264 -16.33 -36.02 -0.05
CA LEU A 264 -17.53 -36.36 -0.84
C LEU A 264 -17.76 -37.87 -0.77
N THR A 265 -18.99 -38.27 -0.47
CA THR A 265 -19.46 -39.65 -0.63
C THR A 265 -20.14 -39.76 -1.98
N LEU A 266 -19.69 -40.71 -2.81
CA LEU A 266 -20.23 -40.93 -4.15
C LEU A 266 -21.02 -42.24 -4.22
N ALA A 267 -22.21 -42.20 -4.80
CA ALA A 267 -23.02 -43.37 -5.13
C ALA A 267 -23.30 -43.37 -6.63
N GLY A 268 -22.86 -44.42 -7.35
CA GLY A 268 -23.05 -44.51 -8.80
C GLY A 268 -22.45 -43.35 -9.61
N GLY A 269 -21.35 -42.76 -9.11
CA GLY A 269 -20.69 -41.61 -9.75
C GLY A 269 -21.36 -40.25 -9.49
N LYS A 270 -22.40 -40.19 -8.66
CA LYS A 270 -23.05 -38.95 -8.22
C LYS A 270 -22.73 -38.66 -6.76
N ILE A 271 -22.63 -37.37 -6.42
CA ILE A 271 -22.45 -36.93 -5.03
C ILE A 271 -23.73 -37.24 -4.27
N GLU A 272 -23.62 -38.06 -3.23
CA GLU A 272 -24.73 -38.43 -2.34
C GLU A 272 -24.73 -37.57 -1.09
N SER A 273 -23.56 -37.42 -0.47
CA SER A 273 -23.37 -36.62 0.73
C SER A 273 -22.00 -35.97 0.77
N VAL A 274 -21.88 -34.95 1.62
CA VAL A 274 -20.69 -34.13 1.76
C VAL A 274 -20.51 -33.72 3.22
N ARG A 275 -19.26 -33.66 3.67
CA ARG A 275 -18.88 -33.10 4.97
C ARG A 275 -17.59 -32.30 4.86
N LEU A 276 -17.35 -31.45 5.85
CA LEU A 276 -16.04 -30.86 6.05
C LEU A 276 -15.04 -31.93 6.49
N THR A 277 -13.80 -31.82 6.02
CA THR A 277 -12.66 -32.49 6.64
C THR A 277 -12.20 -31.71 7.87
N ALA A 278 -11.31 -32.31 8.68
CA ALA A 278 -10.63 -31.56 9.74
C ALA A 278 -9.89 -30.33 9.18
N GLU A 279 -9.25 -30.46 8.02
CA GLU A 279 -8.59 -29.34 7.35
C GLU A 279 -9.58 -28.28 6.89
N GLY A 280 -10.76 -28.66 6.37
CA GLY A 280 -11.81 -27.72 5.98
C GLY A 280 -12.39 -26.94 7.18
N ILE A 281 -12.51 -27.59 8.34
CA ILE A 281 -12.90 -26.94 9.60
C ILE A 281 -11.86 -25.88 9.99
N ASP A 282 -10.58 -26.25 10.02
CA ASP A 282 -9.49 -25.34 10.38
C ASP A 282 -9.41 -24.16 9.40
N GLN A 283 -9.55 -24.43 8.10
CA GLN A 283 -9.60 -23.39 7.06
C GLN A 283 -10.77 -22.42 7.30
N TYR A 284 -11.95 -22.93 7.62
CA TYR A 284 -13.12 -22.11 7.90
C TYR A 284 -12.96 -21.26 9.16
N GLU A 285 -12.50 -21.86 10.27
CA GLU A 285 -12.28 -21.11 11.52
C GLU A 285 -11.20 -20.02 11.37
N GLN A 286 -10.18 -20.28 10.56
CA GLN A 286 -9.13 -19.30 10.25
C GLN A 286 -9.67 -18.16 9.37
N GLN A 287 -10.40 -18.48 8.30
CA GLN A 287 -10.78 -17.50 7.27
C GLN A 287 -12.09 -16.77 7.57
N ALA A 288 -13.13 -17.49 8.01
CA ALA A 288 -14.45 -16.94 8.25
C ALA A 288 -14.60 -16.37 9.67
N LEU A 289 -14.08 -17.07 10.68
CA LEU A 289 -14.20 -16.65 12.09
C LEU A 289 -13.05 -15.79 12.60
N ARG A 290 -12.00 -15.58 11.78
CA ARG A 290 -10.81 -14.76 12.10
C ARG A 290 -10.11 -15.12 13.42
N LYS A 291 -10.25 -16.35 13.92
CA LYS A 291 -9.72 -16.75 15.24
C LYS A 291 -8.19 -16.72 15.36
N HIS A 292 -7.48 -16.60 14.24
CA HIS A 292 -6.01 -16.54 14.19
C HIS A 292 -5.46 -15.30 13.47
N ALA A 293 -6.27 -14.25 13.30
CA ALA A 293 -5.79 -12.95 12.86
C ALA A 293 -5.31 -12.15 14.09
N ALA A 294 -4.18 -12.58 14.65
CA ALA A 294 -3.39 -11.81 15.61
C ALA A 294 -2.03 -11.51 14.97
#